data_AF-A0A644SVZ5-F1
#
_entry.id   AF-A0A644SVZ5-F1
#
_cell.length_a   1.000
_cell.length_b   1.000
_cell.length_c   1.000
_cell.angle_alpha   90.00
_cell.angle_beta   90.00
_cell.angle_gamma   90.00
#
_symmetry.space_group_name_H-M   'P 1'
#
loop_
_entity.id
_entity.type
_entity.pdbx_description
1 polymer ?
#
loop_
_entity_poly.entity_id
_entity_poly.type
_entity_poly.pdbx_seq_one_letter_code
_entity_poly.pdbx_strand_id
1 'polypeptide(L)'
;MIRVSECLVEASVEVSAGSVGDVNDNAMAETIDGLFNAEVIHHRGPLQGLNAVGYATFEWFYLFNYRRLLETIGNISPVKFEV
;
A
#
# COMPACT_ATOMS: atom_id res chain seq x y z
N MET A 1 -21.81 -0.94 -1.20
CA MET A 1 -20.86 -0.37 -2.17
C MET A 1 -21.10 1.14 -2.19
N ILE A 2 -20.34 1.89 -1.40
CA ILE A 2 -20.44 3.36 -1.36
C ILE A 2 -19.64 3.89 -2.56
N ARG A 3 -20.23 4.75 -3.38
CA ARG A 3 -19.54 5.40 -4.50
C ARG A 3 -18.58 6.44 -3.94
N VAL A 4 -17.30 6.09 -3.90
CA VAL A 4 -16.18 6.95 -3.46
C VAL A 4 -16.03 8.19 -4.35
N SER A 5 -16.68 8.21 -5.52
CA SER A 5 -16.65 9.30 -6.50
C SER A 5 -17.18 10.65 -5.98
N GLU A 6 -18.11 10.65 -5.03
CA GLU A 6 -18.77 11.89 -4.58
C GLU A 6 -17.91 12.70 -3.59
N CYS A 7 -16.99 12.05 -2.86
CA CYS A 7 -16.15 12.71 -1.84
C CYS A 7 -14.94 13.46 -2.44
N LEU A 8 -14.48 13.06 -3.63
CA LEU A 8 -13.25 13.58 -4.23
C LEU A 8 -13.45 14.89 -5.02
N VAL A 9 -14.68 15.20 -5.43
CA VAL A 9 -15.00 16.43 -6.18
C VAL A 9 -14.91 17.67 -5.28
N GLU A 10 -15.15 17.54 -3.99
CA GLU A 10 -15.18 18.67 -3.05
C GLU A 10 -13.77 19.10 -2.58
N ALA A 11 -12.76 18.22 -2.71
CA ALA A 11 -11.44 18.44 -2.13
C ALA A 11 -10.42 19.11 -3.07
N SER A 12 -10.75 19.40 -4.33
CA SER A 12 -9.83 19.99 -5.35
C SER A 12 -8.43 19.36 -5.34
N VAL A 13 -8.36 18.06 -5.07
CA VAL A 13 -7.14 17.26 -5.25
C VAL A 13 -6.97 17.13 -6.75
N GLU A 14 -5.84 17.59 -7.30
CA GLU A 14 -5.43 17.19 -8.66
C GLU A 14 -5.29 15.68 -8.67
N VAL A 15 -6.37 15.00 -9.07
CA VAL A 15 -6.30 13.62 -9.48
C VAL A 15 -5.41 13.66 -10.71
N SER A 16 -4.23 13.02 -10.63
CA SER A 16 -3.52 12.56 -11.81
C SER A 16 -4.39 11.52 -12.51
N ALA A 17 -5.49 11.98 -13.11
CA ALA A 17 -6.42 11.21 -13.91
C ALA A 17 -5.80 11.04 -15.29
N GLY A 18 -4.59 10.49 -15.34
CA GLY A 18 -4.16 9.75 -16.51
C GLY A 18 -5.07 8.54 -16.60
N SER A 19 -6.07 8.60 -17.49
CA SER A 19 -6.93 7.51 -17.97
C SER A 19 -7.07 6.35 -16.97
N VAL A 20 -8.16 6.29 -16.18
CA VAL A 20 -8.60 5.09 -15.43
C VAL A 20 -7.43 4.17 -15.07
N GLY A 21 -6.74 4.46 -13.94
CA GLY A 21 -5.54 3.72 -13.50
C GLY A 21 -5.66 2.25 -13.88
N ASP A 22 -4.69 1.78 -14.66
CA ASP A 22 -4.93 0.58 -15.46
C ASP A 22 -5.27 -0.60 -14.53
N VAL A 23 -5.92 -1.64 -15.06
CA VAL A 23 -6.29 -2.83 -14.26
C VAL A 23 -5.07 -3.41 -13.52
N ASN A 24 -3.87 -3.20 -14.05
CA ASN A 24 -2.60 -3.63 -13.49
C ASN A 24 -2.12 -2.74 -12.31
N ASP A 25 -2.34 -1.42 -12.32
CA ASP A 25 -2.09 -0.54 -11.16
C ASP A 25 -2.99 -0.92 -9.97
N ASN A 26 -4.27 -1.18 -10.24
CA ASN A 26 -5.21 -1.65 -9.21
C ASN A 26 -4.82 -3.04 -8.69
N ALA A 27 -4.47 -3.98 -9.58
CA ALA A 27 -4.05 -5.32 -9.17
C ALA A 27 -2.76 -5.30 -8.33
N MET A 28 -1.84 -4.39 -8.63
CA MET A 28 -0.63 -4.18 -7.83
C MET A 28 -0.96 -3.63 -6.46
N ALA A 29 -1.83 -2.61 -6.38
CA ALA A 29 -2.29 -2.06 -5.11
C ALA A 29 -3.02 -3.11 -4.25
N GLU A 30 -3.92 -3.91 -4.85
CA GLU A 30 -4.62 -5.02 -4.18
C GLU A 30 -3.66 -6.09 -3.67
N THR A 31 -2.60 -6.39 -4.42
CA THR A 31 -1.57 -7.36 -3.99
C THR A 31 -0.82 -6.85 -2.76
N ILE A 32 -0.43 -5.57 -2.74
CA ILE A 32 0.26 -4.97 -1.60
C ILE A 32 -0.66 -4.92 -0.37
N ASP A 33 -1.93 -4.54 -0.55
CA ASP A 33 -2.91 -4.51 0.54
C ASP A 33 -3.18 -5.91 1.12
N GLY A 34 -3.30 -6.92 0.25
CA GLY A 34 -3.45 -8.32 0.67
C GLY A 34 -2.24 -8.83 1.47
N LEU A 35 -1.02 -8.45 1.04
CA LEU A 35 0.21 -8.82 1.74
C LEU A 35 0.31 -8.15 3.11
N PHE A 36 -0.02 -6.87 3.21
CA PHE A 36 -0.09 -6.15 4.49
C PHE A 36 -1.08 -6.81 5.45
N ASN A 37 -2.29 -7.11 4.98
CA ASN A 37 -3.30 -7.78 5.80
C ASN A 37 -2.83 -9.16 6.30
N ALA A 38 -2.18 -9.95 5.45
CA ALA A 38 -1.64 -11.26 5.83
C ALA A 38 -0.52 -11.15 6.87
N GLU A 39 0.48 -10.30 6.64
CA GLU A 39 1.69 -10.24 7.45
C GLU A 39 1.54 -9.40 8.73
N VAL A 40 0.64 -8.41 8.73
CA VAL A 40 0.46 -7.50 9.86
C VAL A 40 -0.82 -7.81 10.62
N ILE A 41 -1.96 -7.81 9.96
CA ILE A 41 -3.26 -7.94 10.64
C ILE A 41 -3.51 -9.38 11.10
N HIS A 42 -3.32 -10.36 10.22
CA HIS A 42 -3.58 -11.77 10.55
C HIS A 42 -2.44 -12.39 11.37
N HIS A 43 -1.18 -12.11 11.04
CA HIS A 43 -0.05 -12.80 11.66
C HIS A 43 0.38 -12.19 13.01
N ARG A 44 0.27 -10.86 13.22
CA ARG A 44 0.74 -10.21 14.46
C ARG A 44 -0.31 -10.16 15.58
N GLY A 45 -1.54 -10.60 15.30
CA GLY A 45 -2.64 -10.62 16.26
C GLY A 45 -3.33 -9.26 16.42
N PRO A 46 -4.27 -9.14 17.37
CA PRO A 46 -5.08 -7.94 17.51
C PRO A 46 -4.22 -6.74 17.93
N LEU A 47 -4.06 -5.78 17.02
CA LEU A 47 -3.43 -4.49 17.28
C LEU A 47 -4.40 -3.61 18.07
N GLN A 48 -4.02 -3.22 19.29
CA GLN A 48 -4.88 -2.43 20.17
C GLN A 48 -4.57 -0.94 20.08
N GLY A 49 -5.51 -0.19 19.51
CA GLY A 49 -5.45 1.27 19.44
C GLY A 49 -4.61 1.82 18.29
N LEU A 50 -4.83 3.10 17.99
CA LEU A 50 -4.27 3.77 16.82
C LEU A 50 -2.73 3.75 16.78
N ASN A 51 -2.08 3.89 17.94
CA ASN A 51 -0.61 3.88 18.02
C ASN A 51 -0.01 2.52 17.65
N ALA A 52 -0.63 1.41 18.10
CA ALA A 52 -0.15 0.07 17.78
C ALA A 52 -0.30 -0.22 16.28
N VAL A 53 -1.43 0.18 15.69
CA VAL A 53 -1.66 0.10 14.24
C VAL A 53 -0.63 0.95 13.50
N GLY A 54 -0.47 2.22 13.87
CA GLY A 54 0.47 3.13 13.22
C GLY A 54 1.92 2.65 13.27
N TYR A 55 2.37 2.11 14.41
CA TYR A 55 3.71 1.55 14.53
C TYR A 55 3.90 0.31 13.66
N ALA A 56 2.94 -0.63 13.69
CA ALA A 56 3.00 -1.84 12.87
C ALA A 56 3.00 -1.51 11.37
N THR A 57 2.18 -0.53 10.96
CA THR A 57 2.15 -0.02 9.58
C THR A 57 3.49 0.60 9.18
N PHE A 58 4.05 1.49 10.00
CA PHE A 58 5.33 2.13 9.71
C PHE A 58 6.47 1.11 9.61
N GLU A 59 6.56 0.18 10.56
CA GLU A 59 7.59 -0.87 10.56
C GLU A 59 7.46 -1.76 9.33
N TRP A 60 6.24 -2.15 8.96
CA TRP A 60 6.01 -2.97 7.77
C TRP A 60 6.41 -2.23 6.49
N PHE A 61 6.01 -0.96 6.32
CA PHE A 61 6.41 -0.16 5.16
C PHE A 61 7.91 0.05 5.08
N TYR A 62 8.57 0.29 6.21
CA TYR A 62 10.02 0.42 6.26
C TYR A 62 10.70 -0.89 5.83
N LEU A 63 10.25 -2.03 6.36
CA LEU A 63 10.78 -3.33 5.97
C LEU A 63 10.53 -3.59 4.48
N PHE A 64 9.31 -3.39 4.00
CA PHE A 64 8.92 -3.64 2.61
C PHE A 64 9.75 -2.79 1.64
N ASN A 65 9.86 -1.49 1.85
CA ASN A 65 10.51 -0.59 0.89
C ASN A 65 12.04 -0.62 0.96
N TYR A 66 12.61 -0.77 2.15
CA TYR A 66 14.06 -0.57 2.35
C TYR A 66 14.84 -1.86 2.62
N ARG A 67 14.17 -2.94 3.04
CA ARG A 67 14.85 -4.18 3.45
C ARG A 67 14.43 -5.40 2.62
N ARG A 68 13.19 -5.46 2.15
CA ARG A 68 12.68 -6.57 1.36
C ARG A 68 13.30 -6.51 -0.04
N LEU A 69 13.90 -7.61 -0.47
CA LEU A 69 14.36 -7.78 -1.84
C LEU A 69 13.27 -8.49 -2.61
N LEU A 70 12.96 -7.99 -3.80
CA LEU A 70 11.94 -8.55 -4.67
C LEU A 70 12.61 -9.12 -5.92
N GLU A 71 12.47 -10.42 -6.13
CA GLU A 71 13.02 -11.12 -7.31
C GLU A 71 12.50 -10.51 -8.62
N THR A 72 11.23 -10.09 -8.63
CA THR A 72 10.54 -9.51 -9.80
C THR A 72 11.19 -8.23 -10.32
N ILE A 73 11.89 -7.49 -9.47
CA ILE A 73 12.61 -6.25 -9.83
C ILE A 73 14.13 -6.45 -9.79
N GLY A 74 14.61 -7.69 -9.82
CA GLY A 74 16.05 -8.00 -9.89
C GLY A 74 16.74 -8.10 -8.53
N ASN A 75 16.04 -8.56 -7.49
CA ASN A 75 16.60 -8.75 -6.14
C ASN A 75 17.13 -7.46 -5.49
N ILE A 76 16.51 -6.34 -5.80
CA ILE A 76 16.74 -5.07 -5.13
C ILE A 76 15.51 -4.68 -4.31
N SER A 77 15.68 -3.72 -3.41
CA SER A 77 14.58 -3.17 -2.61
C SER A 77 13.71 -2.24 -3.46
N PRO A 78 12.38 -2.16 -3.21
CA PRO A 78 11.48 -1.28 -3.96
C PRO A 78 12.00 0.15 -4.09
N VAL A 79 12.47 0.73 -2.98
CA VAL A 79 13.00 2.10 -2.97
C VAL A 79 14.23 2.29 -3.87
N LYS A 80 14.95 1.23 -4.24
CA LYS A 80 16.10 1.31 -5.16
C LYS A 80 15.68 1.17 -6.62
N PHE A 81 14.51 0.61 -6.88
CA PHE A 81 13.98 0.43 -8.23
C PHE A 81 13.27 1.68 -8.74
N GLU A 82 12.66 2.46 -7.84
CA GLU A 82 11.95 3.71 -8.17
C GLU A 82 12.87 4.93 -8.43
N VAL A 83 14.20 4.78 -8.32
CA VAL A 83 15.22 5.84 -8.50
C VAL A 83 15.76 5.84 -9.92
#